data_AF-A0A2V9SBP3-F1
#
_entry.id   AF-A0A2V9SBP3-F1
#
_cell.length_a   1.000
_cell.length_b   1.000
_cell.length_c   1.000
_cell.angle_alpha   90.00
_cell.angle_beta   90.00
_cell.angle_gamma   90.00
#
_symmetry.space_group_name_H-M   'P 1'
#
loop_
_entity.id
_entity.type
_entity.pdbx_description
1 polymer ?
#
loop_
_entity_poly.entity_id
_entity_poly.type
_entity_poly.pdbx_seq_one_letter_code
_entity_poly.pdbx_strand_id
1 'polypeptide(L)'
;MLPNGTVFATGANSCGPGHTAIYNVGAGTWAAGPDFPGNLDIADGPAALEPNGKMLMMTSPLIFNAGSIFFEWDGSNLNQVPGPPNAPNVSSFQGHLLVLPTGQIMYTDYTNDVEIFTPTEGNYNWTPSAVLTSPAISRGSSFILFGFKFNGLSQATAYGDDLQTATNYPIVRITNVATGHVFYCRTRGHSTMAVGYPGPAKTHLDIPANMETGQSYLEVVANGIPSERYPIGIR
;
A
#
# COMPACT_ATOMS: atom_id res chain seq x y z
N MET A 1 -0.10 -5.53 8.81
CA MET A 1 0.55 -6.84 9.01
C MET A 1 1.60 -7.02 7.93
N LEU A 2 2.75 -7.58 8.30
CA LEU A 2 3.95 -7.71 7.47
C LEU A 2 4.08 -9.14 6.95
N PRO A 3 4.88 -9.39 5.89
CA PRO A 3 5.12 -10.72 5.32
C PRO A 3 5.53 -11.79 6.33
N ASN A 4 6.26 -11.40 7.38
CA ASN A 4 6.74 -12.29 8.43
C ASN A 4 5.69 -12.59 9.53
N GLY A 5 4.43 -12.18 9.35
CA GLY A 5 3.36 -12.40 10.33
C GLY A 5 3.45 -11.49 11.56
N THR A 6 4.14 -10.35 11.45
CA THR A 6 4.22 -9.35 12.52
C THR A 6 3.46 -8.07 12.18
N VAL A 7 3.23 -7.24 13.19
CA VAL A 7 2.78 -5.85 13.03
C VAL A 7 3.85 -4.97 13.67
N PHE A 8 4.36 -4.00 12.92
CA PHE A 8 5.22 -2.96 13.45
C PHE A 8 4.36 -1.75 13.81
N ALA A 9 4.43 -1.35 15.07
CA ALA A 9 3.72 -0.20 15.61
C ALA A 9 4.72 0.88 15.99
N THR A 10 4.42 2.11 15.62
CA THR A 10 5.19 3.30 15.97
C THR A 10 4.37 4.16 16.92
N GLY A 11 5.01 5.07 17.64
CA GLY A 11 4.33 5.93 18.59
C GLY A 11 5.02 7.25 18.83
N ALA A 12 4.33 8.08 19.60
CA ALA A 12 4.78 9.39 20.05
C ALA A 12 5.34 9.35 21.48
N ASN A 13 6.24 10.28 21.80
CA ASN A 13 6.77 10.42 23.16
C ASN A 13 7.01 11.90 23.47
N SER A 14 6.42 12.40 24.56
CA SER A 14 6.50 13.82 24.92
C SER A 14 7.83 14.24 25.57
N CYS A 15 8.67 13.27 25.95
CA CYS A 15 9.90 13.55 26.71
C CYS A 15 11.14 12.77 26.24
N GLY A 16 11.12 12.24 25.02
CA GLY A 16 12.23 11.47 24.46
C GLY A 16 11.92 10.92 23.06
N PRO A 17 12.73 9.98 22.55
CA PRO A 17 12.43 9.33 21.28
C PRO A 17 11.11 8.57 21.34
N GLY A 18 10.41 8.54 20.21
CA GLY A 18 9.29 7.64 20.00
C GLY A 18 9.76 6.18 20.05
N HIS A 19 9.03 5.36 20.79
CA HIS A 19 9.27 3.92 20.86
C HIS A 19 8.54 3.20 19.73
N THR A 20 9.08 2.05 19.33
CA THR A 20 8.40 1.13 18.41
C THR A 20 8.18 -0.22 19.06
N ALA A 21 7.16 -0.94 18.59
CA ALA A 21 6.79 -2.25 19.11
C ALA A 21 6.46 -3.20 17.98
N ILE A 22 6.85 -4.46 18.14
CA ILE A 22 6.61 -5.53 17.17
C ILE A 22 5.65 -6.53 17.82
N TYR A 23 4.47 -6.66 17.24
CA TYR A 23 3.51 -7.70 17.62
C TYR A 23 3.70 -8.93 16.75
N ASN A 24 3.95 -10.09 17.34
CA ASN A 24 3.93 -11.36 16.64
C ASN A 24 2.52 -11.94 16.66
N VAL A 25 1.87 -12.02 15.50
CA VAL A 25 0.47 -12.47 15.40
C VAL A 25 0.32 -13.94 15.76
N GLY A 26 1.28 -14.79 15.36
CA GLY A 26 1.23 -16.23 15.63
C GLY A 26 1.47 -16.58 17.10
N ALA A 27 2.36 -15.83 17.76
CA ALA A 27 2.68 -16.03 19.18
C ALA A 27 1.78 -15.23 20.13
N GLY A 28 1.08 -14.20 19.62
CA GLY A 28 0.24 -13.32 20.44
C GLY A 28 1.03 -12.46 21.43
N THR A 29 2.27 -12.07 21.08
CA THR A 29 3.19 -11.38 22.00
C THR A 29 3.74 -10.09 21.41
N TRP A 30 4.10 -9.15 22.28
CA TRP A 30 4.77 -7.91 21.93
C TRP A 30 6.25 -7.97 22.31
N ALA A 31 7.10 -7.42 21.46
CA ALA A 31 8.50 -7.14 21.74
C ALA A 31 8.79 -5.67 21.42
N ALA A 32 9.77 -5.08 22.13
CA ALA A 32 10.28 -3.76 21.76
C ALA A 32 10.98 -3.82 20.40
N GLY A 33 10.71 -2.83 19.55
CA GLY A 33 11.47 -2.55 18.33
C GLY A 33 12.58 -1.53 18.59
N PRO A 34 13.25 -1.03 17.52
CA PRO A 34 14.22 0.06 17.65
C PRO A 34 13.54 1.38 18.04
N ASP A 35 14.20 2.18 18.86
CA ASP A 35 13.77 3.56 19.12
C ASP A 35 14.13 4.47 17.93
N PHE A 36 13.30 5.48 17.67
CA PHE A 36 13.67 6.55 16.75
C PHE A 36 14.88 7.33 17.30
N PRO A 37 15.75 7.89 16.43
CA PRO A 37 16.92 8.61 16.89
C PRO A 37 16.58 9.98 17.49
N GLY A 38 17.31 10.38 18.53
CA GLY A 38 17.19 11.70 19.14
C GLY A 38 15.83 11.93 19.80
N ASN A 39 15.13 12.97 19.37
CA ASN A 39 13.80 13.33 19.87
C ASN A 39 12.72 13.11 18.79
N LEU A 40 12.98 12.27 17.80
CA LEU A 40 12.00 12.00 16.74
C LEU A 40 10.92 11.05 17.24
N ASP A 41 9.70 11.29 16.79
CA ASP A 41 8.56 10.43 17.05
C ASP A 41 7.54 10.49 15.89
N ILE A 42 6.43 9.76 16.03
CA ILE A 42 5.30 9.83 15.11
C ILE A 42 4.04 10.14 15.92
N ALA A 43 3.77 11.43 16.12
CA ALA A 43 2.50 11.92 16.65
C ALA A 43 1.51 12.12 15.49
N ASP A 44 0.43 11.32 15.50
CA ASP A 44 -0.61 11.27 14.46
C ASP A 44 -0.04 11.30 13.04
N GLY A 45 1.02 10.55 12.76
CA GLY A 45 1.71 10.62 11.47
C GLY A 45 1.53 9.38 10.59
N PRO A 46 1.99 9.45 9.32
CA PRO A 46 1.77 8.39 8.35
C PRO A 46 2.86 7.32 8.36
N ALA A 47 2.46 6.10 8.03
CA ALA A 47 3.34 5.01 7.64
C ALA A 47 2.76 4.24 6.45
N ALA A 48 3.62 3.71 5.59
CA ALA A 48 3.25 2.90 4.43
C ALA A 48 4.13 1.66 4.31
N LEU A 49 3.50 0.51 4.13
CA LEU A 49 4.14 -0.76 3.80
C LEU A 49 4.44 -0.79 2.31
N GLU A 50 5.72 -0.91 2.01
CA GLU A 50 6.24 -0.94 0.65
C GLU A 50 6.06 -2.33 0.01
N PRO A 51 5.99 -2.42 -1.34
CA PRO A 51 5.94 -3.69 -2.06
C PRO A 51 7.18 -4.57 -1.92
N ASN A 52 8.25 -4.08 -1.30
CA ASN A 52 9.46 -4.85 -0.96
C ASN A 52 9.44 -5.40 0.47
N GLY A 53 8.43 -5.05 1.28
CA GLY A 53 8.26 -5.50 2.67
C GLY A 53 8.84 -4.55 3.72
N LYS A 54 9.52 -3.48 3.31
CA LYS A 54 9.95 -2.39 4.19
C LYS A 54 8.77 -1.47 4.52
N MET A 55 8.98 -0.58 5.49
CA MET A 55 7.99 0.43 5.84
C MET A 55 8.56 1.83 5.77
N LEU A 56 8.00 2.66 4.89
CA LEU A 56 8.26 4.08 4.83
C LEU A 56 7.45 4.79 5.91
N MET A 57 8.10 5.67 6.67
CA MET A 57 7.47 6.43 7.75
C MET A 57 7.97 7.87 7.73
N MET A 58 7.11 8.78 8.20
CA MET A 58 7.45 10.18 8.42
C MET A 58 7.42 10.47 9.92
N THR A 59 8.57 10.83 10.45
CA THR A 59 8.75 11.26 11.85
C THR A 59 8.85 12.77 11.93
N SER A 60 8.71 13.35 13.13
CA SER A 60 9.10 14.73 13.42
C SER A 60 9.58 14.86 14.87
N PRO A 61 10.23 15.97 15.26
CA PRO A 61 10.76 16.12 16.62
C PRO A 61 9.63 16.29 17.65
N LEU A 62 9.43 15.30 18.52
CA LEU A 62 8.39 15.28 19.53
C LEU A 62 6.99 15.55 18.95
N ILE A 63 6.01 15.59 19.84
CA ILE A 63 4.61 15.81 19.50
C ILE A 63 4.42 17.16 18.80
N PHE A 64 3.98 17.09 17.53
CA PHE A 64 3.49 18.19 16.69
C PHE A 64 4.48 19.31 16.36
N ASN A 65 5.79 19.11 16.50
CA ASN A 65 6.76 20.09 15.98
C ASN A 65 7.11 19.80 14.53
N ALA A 66 7.45 20.86 13.80
CA ALA A 66 7.98 20.76 12.45
C ALA A 66 9.43 20.24 12.43
N GLY A 67 9.85 19.73 11.28
CA GLY A 67 11.20 19.21 11.08
C GLY A 67 11.19 17.74 10.70
N SER A 68 10.31 17.36 9.79
CA SER A 68 10.08 15.95 9.49
C SER A 68 11.28 15.23 8.87
N ILE A 69 11.44 13.97 9.24
CA ILE A 69 12.50 13.09 8.75
C ILE A 69 11.87 11.74 8.37
N PHE A 70 12.29 11.21 7.23
CA PHE A 70 11.75 9.98 6.66
C PHE A 70 12.66 8.80 6.94
N PHE A 71 12.07 7.65 7.25
CA PHE A 71 12.78 6.40 7.50
C PHE A 71 12.12 5.24 6.76
N GLU A 72 12.94 4.32 6.26
CA GLU A 72 12.54 2.96 5.94
C GLU A 72 12.89 2.03 7.11
N TRP A 73 11.93 1.26 7.61
CA TRP A 73 12.22 0.12 8.47
C TRP A 73 12.39 -1.15 7.64
N ASP A 74 13.54 -1.83 7.78
CA ASP A 74 13.89 -3.01 6.98
C ASP A 74 13.50 -4.36 7.61
N GLY A 75 12.77 -4.32 8.72
CA GLY A 75 12.49 -5.49 9.56
C GLY A 75 13.38 -5.57 10.80
N SER A 76 14.41 -4.74 10.91
CA SER A 76 15.31 -4.68 12.07
C SER A 76 15.79 -3.27 12.38
N ASN A 77 16.22 -2.51 11.37
CA ASN A 77 16.82 -1.19 11.51
C ASN A 77 15.93 -0.09 10.93
N LEU A 78 16.06 1.11 11.49
CA LEU A 78 15.52 2.35 10.95
C LEU A 78 16.57 3.02 10.08
N ASN A 79 16.34 3.05 8.78
CA ASN A 79 17.26 3.62 7.79
C ASN A 79 16.70 4.96 7.32
N GLN A 80 17.40 6.06 7.60
CA GLN A 80 16.96 7.38 7.15
C GLN A 80 17.00 7.44 5.61
N VAL A 81 15.94 7.97 5.01
CA VAL A 81 15.84 8.22 3.58
C VAL A 81 15.61 9.71 3.29
N PRO A 82 15.92 10.20 2.08
CA PRO A 82 15.67 11.59 1.73
C PRO A 82 14.19 11.95 1.87
N GLY A 83 13.91 13.06 2.55
CA GLY A 83 12.59 13.69 2.55
C GLY A 83 12.43 14.72 1.43
N PRO A 84 11.20 15.19 1.15
CA PRO A 84 10.97 16.29 0.22
C PRO A 84 11.60 17.59 0.71
N PRO A 85 11.86 18.58 -0.18
CA PRO A 85 12.45 19.87 0.20
C PRO A 85 11.69 20.62 1.31
N ASN A 86 10.36 20.43 1.38
CA ASN A 86 9.53 21.07 2.40
C ASN A 86 9.55 20.36 3.76
N ALA A 87 10.10 19.14 3.87
CA ALA A 87 10.11 18.34 5.09
C ALA A 87 10.53 19.10 6.37
N PRO A 88 11.55 20.00 6.35
CA PRO A 88 11.94 20.76 7.54
C PRO A 88 10.84 21.68 8.12
N ASN A 89 9.82 22.04 7.32
CA ASN A 89 8.74 22.95 7.73
C ASN A 89 7.45 22.22 8.11
N VAL A 90 7.45 20.88 8.05
CA VAL A 90 6.25 20.05 8.19
C VAL A 90 6.40 19.15 9.41
N SER A 91 5.32 19.00 10.18
CA SER A 91 5.22 18.02 11.27
C SER A 91 4.61 16.71 10.78
N SER A 92 4.87 15.58 11.45
CA SER A 92 4.39 14.26 11.00
C SER A 92 2.88 14.21 10.78
N PHE A 93 2.09 14.88 11.62
CA PHE A 93 0.62 14.91 11.52
C PHE A 93 0.07 15.67 10.31
N GLN A 94 0.92 16.36 9.56
CA GLN A 94 0.49 17.02 8.33
C GLN A 94 0.71 16.14 7.10
N GLY A 95 1.52 15.10 7.24
CA GLY A 95 1.90 14.23 6.14
C GLY A 95 0.95 13.07 5.92
N HIS A 96 0.73 12.69 4.66
CA HIS A 96 -0.11 11.57 4.30
C HIS A 96 0.59 10.68 3.28
N LEU A 97 0.55 9.36 3.51
CA LEU A 97 1.09 8.38 2.58
C LEU A 97 -0.04 7.53 1.98
N LEU A 98 0.05 7.28 0.67
CA LEU A 98 -0.85 6.39 -0.07
C LEU A 98 -0.04 5.46 -0.97
N VAL A 99 -0.16 4.15 -0.75
CA VAL A 99 0.41 3.15 -1.66
C VAL A 99 -0.39 3.13 -2.97
N LEU A 100 0.27 3.37 -4.09
CA LEU A 100 -0.34 3.40 -5.42
C LEU A 100 -0.37 2.00 -6.06
N PRO A 101 -1.26 1.75 -7.03
CA PRO A 101 -1.30 0.48 -7.76
C PRO A 101 -0.04 0.19 -8.61
N THR A 102 0.85 1.17 -8.74
CA THR A 102 2.16 1.01 -9.39
C THR A 102 3.21 0.45 -8.43
N GLY A 103 2.92 0.39 -7.13
CA GLY A 103 3.88 0.05 -6.07
C GLY A 103 4.65 1.26 -5.52
N GLN A 104 4.52 2.43 -6.15
CA GLN A 104 5.06 3.68 -5.61
C GLN A 104 4.18 4.20 -4.46
N ILE A 105 4.72 5.11 -3.66
CA ILE A 105 4.00 5.74 -2.55
C ILE A 105 3.85 7.23 -2.86
N MET A 106 2.62 7.72 -2.83
CA MET A 106 2.31 9.15 -2.92
C MET A 106 2.39 9.78 -1.54
N TYR A 107 3.04 10.93 -1.46
CA TYR A 107 3.09 11.79 -0.28
C TYR A 107 2.37 13.11 -0.55
N THR A 108 1.70 13.64 0.47
CA THR A 108 1.10 14.99 0.47
C THR A 108 1.20 15.59 1.86
N ASP A 109 1.25 16.92 1.98
CA ASP A 109 1.49 17.63 3.23
C ASP A 109 0.60 18.88 3.42
N TYR A 110 -0.60 18.87 2.83
CA TYR A 110 -1.51 20.02 2.68
C TYR A 110 -1.00 21.18 1.81
N THR A 111 0.16 21.04 1.19
CA THR A 111 0.57 21.96 0.12
C THR A 111 -0.06 21.57 -1.22
N ASN A 112 0.27 22.34 -2.27
CA ASN A 112 -0.12 22.02 -3.65
C ASN A 112 0.93 21.16 -4.37
N ASP A 113 1.97 20.71 -3.66
CA ASP A 113 2.99 19.82 -4.20
C ASP A 113 2.70 18.36 -3.81
N VAL A 114 3.08 17.43 -4.68
CA VAL A 114 2.86 16.00 -4.51
C VAL A 114 4.12 15.24 -4.89
N GLU A 115 4.60 14.42 -3.97
CA GLU A 115 5.81 13.65 -4.15
C GLU A 115 5.52 12.17 -4.32
N ILE A 116 6.36 11.52 -5.12
CA ILE A 116 6.25 10.09 -5.41
C ILE A 116 7.54 9.42 -4.95
N PHE A 117 7.44 8.58 -3.94
CA PHE A 117 8.50 7.70 -3.51
C PHE A 117 8.47 6.40 -4.32
N THR A 118 9.64 5.97 -4.81
CA THR A 118 9.78 4.70 -5.54
C THR A 118 10.58 3.73 -4.67
N PRO A 119 9.92 2.75 -4.04
CA PRO A 119 10.58 1.71 -3.27
C PRO A 119 11.64 0.97 -4.09
N THR A 120 12.71 0.54 -3.43
CA THR A 120 13.66 -0.40 -4.05
C THR A 120 12.97 -1.71 -4.39
N GLU A 121 13.45 -2.39 -5.43
CA GLU A 121 12.95 -3.73 -5.76
C GLU A 121 13.07 -4.70 -4.57
N GLY A 122 12.13 -5.63 -4.46
CA GLY A 122 12.14 -6.65 -3.42
C GLY A 122 11.03 -7.69 -3.63
N ASN A 123 11.11 -8.79 -2.87
CA ASN A 123 10.16 -9.88 -2.97
C ASN A 123 9.17 -9.84 -1.81
N TYR A 124 7.91 -9.57 -2.13
CA TYR A 124 6.81 -9.67 -1.18
C TYR A 124 5.96 -10.89 -1.52
N ASN A 125 6.04 -11.93 -0.68
CA ASN A 125 5.42 -13.24 -0.95
C ASN A 125 3.91 -13.27 -0.68
N TRP A 126 3.18 -12.28 -1.20
CA TRP A 126 1.73 -12.19 -1.10
C TRP A 126 1.13 -11.45 -2.29
N THR A 127 1.14 -12.14 -3.42
CA THR A 127 0.64 -11.62 -4.69
C THR A 127 -0.81 -12.05 -4.90
N PRO A 128 -1.72 -11.16 -5.34
CA PRO A 128 -3.06 -11.56 -5.79
C PRO A 128 -3.00 -12.56 -6.95
N SER A 129 -4.02 -13.40 -7.09
CA SER A 129 -4.20 -14.24 -8.28
C SER A 129 -5.66 -14.31 -8.67
N ALA A 130 -5.92 -14.36 -9.98
CA ALA A 130 -7.25 -14.37 -10.55
C ALA A 130 -7.55 -15.69 -11.27
N VAL A 131 -8.80 -16.11 -11.23
CA VAL A 131 -9.33 -17.25 -12.00
C VAL A 131 -10.22 -16.69 -13.10
N LEU A 132 -9.70 -16.64 -14.33
CA LEU A 132 -10.45 -16.21 -15.50
C LEU A 132 -11.27 -17.37 -16.06
N THR A 133 -12.57 -17.14 -16.24
CA THR A 133 -13.48 -18.09 -16.89
C THR A 133 -13.56 -17.90 -18.40
N SER A 134 -13.14 -16.74 -18.91
CA SER A 134 -13.06 -16.43 -20.34
C SER A 134 -11.82 -15.59 -20.62
N PRO A 135 -11.04 -15.91 -21.67
CA PRO A 135 -9.96 -15.06 -22.14
C PRO A 135 -10.47 -13.90 -23.00
N ALA A 136 -11.74 -13.89 -23.43
CA ALA A 136 -12.34 -12.84 -24.23
C ALA A 136 -13.41 -12.10 -23.42
N ILE A 137 -13.25 -10.79 -23.29
CA ILE A 137 -14.06 -9.93 -22.42
C ILE A 137 -14.60 -8.76 -23.24
N SER A 138 -15.90 -8.49 -23.13
CA SER A 138 -16.52 -7.38 -23.84
C SER A 138 -16.38 -6.07 -23.05
N ARG A 139 -16.12 -4.97 -23.74
CA ARG A 139 -16.15 -3.62 -23.13
C ARG A 139 -17.54 -3.30 -22.60
N GLY A 140 -17.60 -2.55 -21.50
CA GLY A 140 -18.85 -2.19 -20.84
C GLY A 140 -19.59 -3.37 -20.18
N SER A 141 -19.03 -4.58 -20.23
CA SER A 141 -19.60 -5.74 -19.55
C SER A 141 -19.21 -5.76 -18.07
N SER A 142 -19.97 -6.52 -17.29
CA SER A 142 -19.69 -6.78 -15.88
C SER A 142 -19.69 -8.29 -15.63
N PHE A 143 -18.76 -8.76 -14.80
CA PHE A 143 -18.75 -10.15 -14.35
C PHE A 143 -18.16 -10.29 -12.95
N ILE A 144 -18.34 -11.47 -12.35
CA ILE A 144 -17.72 -11.80 -11.06
C ILE A 144 -16.33 -12.38 -11.35
N LEU A 145 -15.30 -11.71 -10.86
CA LEU A 145 -13.94 -12.22 -10.84
C LEU A 145 -13.70 -12.99 -9.54
N PHE A 146 -13.29 -14.25 -9.67
CA PHE A 146 -12.86 -15.09 -8.55
C PHE A 146 -11.33 -15.10 -8.48
N GLY A 147 -10.79 -15.33 -7.28
CA GLY A 147 -9.35 -15.40 -7.09
C GLY A 147 -8.95 -15.60 -5.63
N PHE A 148 -7.71 -15.27 -5.33
CA PHE A 148 -7.13 -15.39 -3.99
C PHE A 148 -6.37 -14.11 -3.64
N LYS A 149 -6.24 -13.83 -2.34
CA LYS A 149 -5.42 -12.73 -1.81
C LYS A 149 -5.82 -11.33 -2.35
N PHE A 150 -7.08 -11.14 -2.72
CA PHE A 150 -7.61 -9.87 -3.26
C PHE A 150 -7.51 -8.67 -2.32
N ASN A 151 -7.33 -8.91 -1.03
CA ASN A 151 -7.21 -7.86 -0.02
C ASN A 151 -5.76 -7.55 0.33
N GLY A 152 -4.80 -8.20 -0.32
CA GLY A 152 -3.40 -8.10 0.08
C GLY A 152 -3.16 -8.66 1.48
N LEU A 153 -1.99 -8.38 2.04
CA LEU A 153 -1.58 -8.86 3.35
C LEU A 153 -1.87 -7.85 4.47
N SER A 154 -2.07 -6.58 4.13
CA SER A 154 -2.12 -5.46 5.06
C SER A 154 -3.16 -4.44 4.62
N GLN A 155 -3.50 -3.49 5.49
CA GLN A 155 -4.09 -2.22 5.03
C GLN A 155 -3.07 -1.35 4.28
N ALA A 156 -1.78 -1.69 4.43
CA ALA A 156 -0.60 -1.11 3.79
C ALA A 156 -0.34 0.37 4.02
N THR A 157 -1.29 1.13 4.53
CA THR A 157 -1.05 2.45 5.09
C THR A 157 -1.72 2.55 6.45
N ALA A 158 -1.14 3.37 7.30
CA ALA A 158 -1.66 3.70 8.60
C ALA A 158 -1.38 5.16 8.91
N TYR A 159 -2.30 5.76 9.64
CA TYR A 159 -2.24 7.10 10.21
C TYR A 159 -3.19 7.08 11.40
N GLY A 160 -2.82 7.74 12.51
CA GLY A 160 -3.55 7.83 13.79
C GLY A 160 -5.04 7.46 13.75
N ASP A 161 -5.91 8.47 13.84
CA ASP A 161 -7.37 8.29 13.77
C ASP A 161 -8.08 9.19 12.76
N ASP A 162 -7.39 10.17 12.15
CA ASP A 162 -8.01 11.10 11.20
C ASP A 162 -8.08 10.60 9.74
N LEU A 163 -7.11 9.78 9.29
CA LEU A 163 -6.90 9.55 7.85
C LEU A 163 -6.64 8.09 7.50
N GLN A 164 -7.69 7.38 7.10
CA GLN A 164 -7.62 5.96 6.75
C GLN A 164 -7.49 5.78 5.23
N THR A 165 -6.27 5.51 4.75
CA THR A 165 -5.96 5.36 3.32
C THR A 165 -5.73 3.91 2.89
N ALA A 166 -6.40 2.95 3.56
CA ALA A 166 -6.18 1.53 3.37
C ALA A 166 -6.30 1.10 1.89
N THR A 167 -5.43 0.19 1.46
CA THR A 167 -5.39 -0.34 0.08
C THR A 167 -5.60 -1.85 0.02
N ASN A 168 -6.31 -2.39 1.01
CA ASN A 168 -6.62 -3.82 1.17
C ASN A 168 -7.85 -4.26 0.37
N TYR A 169 -7.97 -3.81 -0.89
CA TYR A 169 -9.03 -4.19 -1.80
C TYR A 169 -8.51 -4.36 -3.22
N PRO A 170 -9.16 -5.22 -4.03
CA PRO A 170 -8.67 -5.52 -5.36
C PRO A 170 -8.95 -4.34 -6.30
N ILE A 171 -7.87 -3.72 -6.77
CA ILE A 171 -7.89 -2.81 -7.92
C ILE A 171 -7.56 -3.65 -9.14
N VAL A 172 -8.32 -3.53 -10.22
CA VAL A 172 -8.04 -4.27 -11.45
C VAL A 172 -7.67 -3.29 -12.54
N ARG A 173 -6.54 -3.52 -13.20
CA ARG A 173 -6.12 -2.76 -14.37
C ARG A 173 -6.02 -3.66 -15.59
N ILE A 174 -6.27 -3.07 -16.76
CA ILE A 174 -6.11 -3.70 -18.05
C ILE A 174 -5.16 -2.85 -18.90
N THR A 175 -4.09 -3.47 -19.37
CA THR A 175 -3.09 -2.80 -20.24
C THR A 175 -3.26 -3.30 -21.67
N ASN A 176 -3.58 -2.42 -22.60
CA ASN A 176 -3.63 -2.77 -24.03
C ASN A 176 -2.21 -2.99 -24.57
N VAL A 177 -1.97 -4.11 -25.26
CA VAL A 177 -0.61 -4.47 -25.71
C VAL A 177 -0.11 -3.54 -26.82
N ALA A 178 -0.99 -3.09 -27.71
CA ALA A 178 -0.60 -2.29 -28.87
C ALA A 178 -0.32 -0.83 -28.49
N THR A 179 -1.13 -0.25 -27.60
CA THR A 179 -1.00 1.17 -27.22
C THR A 179 -0.22 1.39 -25.92
N GLY A 180 -0.12 0.38 -25.07
CA GLY A 180 0.41 0.51 -23.71
C GLY A 180 -0.53 1.25 -22.75
N HIS A 181 -1.73 1.64 -23.18
CA HIS A 181 -2.69 2.34 -22.33
C HIS A 181 -3.19 1.45 -21.19
N VAL A 182 -3.25 2.02 -19.99
CA VAL A 182 -3.73 1.36 -18.77
C VAL A 182 -5.11 1.88 -18.42
N PHE A 183 -6.07 0.97 -18.32
CA PHE A 183 -7.44 1.26 -17.91
C PHE A 183 -7.73 0.62 -16.56
N TYR A 184 -8.24 1.40 -15.61
CA TYR A 184 -8.71 0.87 -14.34
C TYR A 184 -10.18 0.48 -14.43
N CYS A 185 -10.46 -0.75 -14.03
CA CYS A 185 -11.81 -1.27 -13.92
C CYS A 185 -12.43 -0.87 -12.59
N ARG A 186 -13.75 -0.67 -12.55
CA ARG A 186 -14.46 -0.49 -11.27
C ARG A 186 -14.65 -1.87 -10.62
N THR A 187 -14.19 -2.00 -9.38
CA THR A 187 -14.44 -3.19 -8.55
C THR A 187 -15.48 -2.88 -7.47
N ARG A 188 -16.29 -3.86 -7.08
CA ARG A 188 -17.29 -3.72 -6.00
C ARG A 188 -17.74 -5.07 -5.44
N GLY A 189 -18.51 -5.03 -4.35
CA GLY A 189 -19.15 -6.22 -3.78
C GLY A 189 -18.15 -7.32 -3.44
N HIS A 190 -17.04 -6.94 -2.80
CA HIS A 190 -15.98 -7.86 -2.38
C HIS A 190 -16.53 -8.84 -1.34
N SER A 191 -16.20 -10.13 -1.46
CA SER A 191 -16.64 -11.14 -0.48
C SER A 191 -15.97 -11.03 0.88
N THR A 192 -14.84 -10.33 0.95
CA THR A 192 -14.07 -10.12 2.18
C THR A 192 -13.25 -8.83 2.07
N MET A 193 -13.02 -8.22 3.22
CA MET A 193 -12.11 -7.08 3.43
C MET A 193 -11.02 -7.40 4.46
N ALA A 194 -10.88 -8.68 4.82
CA ALA A 194 -9.96 -9.13 5.85
C ALA A 194 -8.49 -8.99 5.42
N VAL A 195 -7.66 -8.58 6.37
CA VAL A 195 -6.21 -8.50 6.24
C VAL A 195 -5.62 -9.92 6.11
N GLY A 196 -4.79 -10.15 5.09
CA GLY A 196 -4.07 -11.43 4.95
C GLY A 196 -4.95 -12.65 4.75
N TYR A 197 -6.14 -12.50 4.15
CA TYR A 197 -7.05 -13.61 3.87
C TYR A 197 -6.52 -14.51 2.74
N PRO A 198 -6.16 -15.78 3.00
CA PRO A 198 -5.56 -16.66 1.98
C PRO A 198 -6.62 -17.41 1.16
N GLY A 199 -7.88 -17.41 1.59
CA GLY A 199 -8.95 -18.22 0.99
C GLY A 199 -9.50 -17.64 -0.33
N PRO A 200 -10.43 -18.36 -0.97
CA PRO A 200 -11.11 -17.87 -2.17
C PRO A 200 -11.86 -16.57 -1.91
N ALA A 201 -11.67 -15.60 -2.79
CA ALA A 201 -12.34 -14.31 -2.76
C ALA A 201 -13.00 -14.02 -4.11
N LYS A 202 -13.98 -13.10 -4.10
CA LYS A 202 -14.61 -12.60 -5.31
C LYS A 202 -14.83 -11.09 -5.27
N THR A 203 -14.88 -10.48 -6.45
CA THR A 203 -15.32 -9.11 -6.65
C THR A 203 -16.12 -8.99 -7.95
N HIS A 204 -17.07 -8.06 -8.01
CA HIS A 204 -17.71 -7.67 -9.26
C HIS A 204 -16.81 -6.67 -9.98
N LEU A 205 -16.54 -6.95 -11.25
CA LEU A 205 -15.66 -6.17 -12.10
C LEU A 205 -16.46 -5.55 -13.24
N ASP A 206 -16.40 -4.23 -13.41
CA ASP A 206 -16.91 -3.54 -14.59
C ASP A 206 -15.76 -3.19 -15.54
N ILE A 207 -15.91 -3.59 -16.79
CA ILE A 207 -14.93 -3.33 -17.84
C ILE A 207 -15.23 -1.96 -18.46
N PRO A 208 -14.25 -1.04 -18.53
CA PRO A 208 -14.45 0.27 -19.14
C PRO A 208 -15.02 0.16 -20.55
N ALA A 209 -16.09 0.91 -20.85
CA ALA A 209 -16.72 0.91 -22.17
C ALA A 209 -15.89 1.66 -23.23
N ASN A 210 -15.07 2.62 -22.78
CA ASN A 210 -14.30 3.54 -23.60
C ASN A 210 -12.84 3.11 -23.84
N MET A 211 -12.45 1.89 -23.45
CA MET A 211 -11.10 1.38 -23.73
C MET A 211 -10.95 0.86 -25.16
N GLU A 212 -9.74 0.72 -25.66
CA GLU A 212 -9.49 0.09 -26.96
C GLU A 212 -9.70 -1.42 -26.91
N THR A 213 -10.03 -1.99 -28.06
CA THR A 213 -10.10 -3.43 -28.27
C THR A 213 -8.72 -4.02 -28.60
N GLY A 214 -8.62 -5.34 -28.54
CA GLY A 214 -7.43 -6.09 -28.93
C GLY A 214 -6.83 -6.86 -27.77
N GLN A 215 -5.61 -7.36 -27.99
CA GLN A 215 -4.88 -8.10 -26.98
C GLN A 215 -4.47 -7.19 -25.83
N SER A 216 -4.73 -7.65 -24.61
CA SER A 216 -4.48 -6.91 -23.38
C SER A 216 -3.98 -7.84 -22.28
N TYR A 217 -3.46 -7.24 -21.21
CA TYR A 217 -3.15 -7.93 -19.96
C TYR A 217 -4.08 -7.43 -18.85
N LEU A 218 -4.68 -8.36 -18.10
CA LEU A 218 -5.38 -8.06 -16.85
C LEU A 218 -4.45 -8.33 -15.67
N GLU A 219 -4.42 -7.42 -14.72
CA GLU A 219 -3.73 -7.58 -13.43
C GLU A 219 -4.66 -7.17 -12.30
N VAL A 220 -4.66 -7.95 -11.22
CA VAL A 220 -5.30 -7.58 -9.94
C VAL A 220 -4.22 -7.06 -9.00
N VAL A 221 -4.43 -5.89 -8.40
CA VAL A 221 -3.47 -5.21 -7.54
C VAL A 221 -4.08 -5.02 -6.16
N ALA A 222 -3.33 -5.37 -5.12
CA ALA A 222 -3.66 -5.04 -3.73
C ALA A 222 -2.36 -4.64 -3.01
N ASN A 223 -2.42 -3.64 -2.13
CA ASN A 223 -1.23 -3.08 -1.46
C ASN A 223 -0.08 -2.71 -2.42
N GLY A 224 -0.39 -2.21 -3.62
CA GLY A 224 0.60 -1.89 -4.65
C GLY A 224 1.28 -3.09 -5.31
N ILE A 225 0.87 -4.32 -5.00
CA ILE A 225 1.44 -5.57 -5.52
C ILE A 225 0.51 -6.13 -6.60
N PRO A 226 0.93 -6.15 -7.88
CA PRO A 226 0.13 -6.72 -8.96
C PRO A 226 0.24 -8.26 -8.98
N SER A 227 -0.82 -8.92 -9.41
CA SER A 227 -0.80 -10.32 -9.85
C SER A 227 0.14 -10.51 -11.05
N GLU A 228 0.33 -11.76 -11.46
CA GLU A 228 0.81 -12.04 -12.81
C GLU A 228 -0.11 -11.38 -13.87
N ARG A 229 0.44 -11.19 -15.08
CA ARG A 229 -0.31 -10.67 -16.22
C ARG A 229 -1.12 -11.78 -16.87
N TYR A 230 -2.43 -11.67 -16.82
CA TYR A 230 -3.32 -12.60 -17.51
C TYR A 230 -3.59 -12.13 -18.95
N PRO A 231 -3.19 -12.88 -19.98
CA PRO A 231 -3.48 -12.53 -21.36
C PRO A 231 -4.98 -12.63 -21.64
N ILE A 232 -5.57 -11.55 -22.15
CA ILE A 232 -6.99 -11.47 -22.52
C ILE A 232 -7.17 -10.74 -23.85
N GLY A 233 -8.33 -10.92 -24.46
CA GLY A 233 -8.80 -10.14 -25.61
C GLY A 233 -9.98 -9.26 -25.21
N ILE A 234 -9.86 -7.96 -25.46
CA ILE A 234 -10.94 -7.00 -25.29
C ILE A 234 -11.66 -6.81 -26.63
N ARG A 235 -13.00 -6.89 -26.62
CA ARG A 235 -13.86 -6.69 -27.80
C ARG A 235 -14.97 -5.68 -27.53
#